data_AF-A0A2K0TG30-F1
#
_entry.id   AF-A0A2K0TG30-F1
#
_cell.length_a   1.000
_cell.length_b   1.000
_cell.length_c   1.000
_cell.angle_alpha   90.00
_cell.angle_beta   90.00
_cell.angle_gamma   90.00
#
_symmetry.space_group_name_H-M   'P 1'
#
loop_
_entity.id
_entity.type
_entity.pdbx_description
1 polymer ?
#
loop_
_entity_poly.entity_id
_entity_poly.type
_entity_poly.pdbx_seq_one_letter_code
_entity_poly.pdbx_strand_id
1 'polypeptide(L)'
;MMPETAATAKTVAVESANPSVSVLLHASSMPEAMCHAYILGPLTVATVIPPSDHASIAAGLGTAALELLHQLDEAEEQPLDALLIPSSGGGGRESASSGRDCWLRACV
;
A
#
# COMPACT_ATOMS: atom_id res chain seq x y z
N MET A 1 -4.13 -6.56 -11.03
CA MET A 1 -5.49 -6.08 -11.35
C MET A 1 -5.54 -4.58 -11.12
N MET A 2 -6.09 -3.81 -12.05
CA MET A 2 -6.19 -2.34 -11.96
C MET A 2 -7.51 -1.88 -12.60
N PRO A 3 -8.06 -0.71 -12.24
CA PRO A 3 -9.20 -0.15 -12.94
C PRO A 3 -8.81 0.30 -14.35
N GLU A 4 -9.77 0.34 -15.27
CA GLU A 4 -9.61 0.84 -16.65
C GLU A 4 -9.22 2.32 -16.68
N THR A 5 -9.56 3.06 -15.62
CA THR A 5 -9.20 4.47 -15.42
C THR A 5 -7.76 4.66 -14.90
N ALA A 6 -6.98 3.60 -14.71
CA ALA A 6 -5.60 3.68 -14.25
C ALA A 6 -4.72 4.43 -15.27
N ALA A 7 -3.87 5.32 -14.75
CA ALA A 7 -2.92 6.04 -15.57
C ALA A 7 -1.97 5.08 -16.30
N THR A 8 -1.81 5.25 -17.61
CA THR A 8 -0.98 4.41 -18.48
C THR A 8 0.47 4.29 -17.99
N ALA A 9 1.01 5.36 -17.40
CA ALA A 9 2.36 5.32 -16.81
C ALA A 9 2.51 4.21 -15.75
N LYS A 10 1.45 3.95 -14.96
CA LYS A 10 1.47 2.91 -13.93
C LYS A 10 1.35 1.51 -14.52
N THR A 11 0.51 1.31 -15.54
CA THR A 11 0.35 0.00 -16.19
C THR A 11 1.64 -0.41 -16.90
N VAL A 12 2.24 0.52 -17.65
CA VAL A 12 3.53 0.31 -18.34
C VAL A 12 4.66 0.04 -17.36
N ALA A 13 4.71 0.76 -16.23
CA ALA A 13 5.72 0.52 -15.21
C ALA A 13 5.62 -0.90 -14.62
N VAL A 14 4.40 -1.40 -14.38
CA VAL A 14 4.20 -2.75 -13.85
C VAL A 14 4.64 -3.82 -14.85
N GLU A 15 4.28 -3.68 -16.13
CA GLU A 15 4.63 -4.66 -17.16
C GLU A 15 6.12 -4.65 -17.50
N SER A 16 6.75 -3.46 -17.49
CA SER A 16 8.19 -3.34 -17.75
C SER A 16 9.06 -3.80 -16.58
N ALA A 17 8.56 -3.77 -15.34
CA ALA A 17 9.31 -4.21 -14.17
C ALA A 17 9.57 -5.72 -14.16
N ASN A 18 8.67 -6.53 -14.72
CA ASN A 18 8.84 -7.98 -14.79
C ASN A 18 8.08 -8.57 -15.99
N PRO A 19 8.76 -9.22 -16.96
CA PRO A 19 8.12 -9.82 -18.14
C PRO A 19 7.08 -10.91 -17.84
N SER A 20 7.11 -11.49 -16.64
CA SER A 20 6.15 -12.52 -16.21
C SER A 20 4.89 -11.92 -15.56
N VAL A 21 4.82 -10.61 -15.41
CA VAL A 21 3.66 -9.91 -14.83
C VAL A 21 2.73 -9.46 -15.94
N SER A 22 1.43 -9.77 -15.79
CA SER A 22 0.37 -9.29 -16.67
C SER A 22 -0.56 -8.33 -15.93
N VAL A 23 -0.87 -7.18 -16.53
CA VAL A 23 -1.85 -6.24 -15.99
C VAL A 23 -3.24 -6.54 -16.54
N LEU A 24 -4.13 -7.02 -15.67
CA LEU A 24 -5.56 -7.14 -15.99
C LEU A 24 -6.29 -5.85 -15.59
N LEU A 25 -6.77 -5.11 -16.60
CA LEU A 25 -7.65 -3.95 -16.41
C LEU A 25 -9.09 -4.41 -16.26
N HIS A 26 -9.78 -3.97 -15.20
CA HIS A 26 -11.15 -4.34 -14.95
C HIS A 26 -11.92 -3.23 -14.22
N ALA A 27 -13.10 -2.90 -14.76
CA ALA A 27 -14.04 -1.94 -14.20
C ALA A 27 -13.50 -0.51 -14.09
N SER A 28 -14.40 0.43 -13.78
CA SER A 28 -14.08 1.86 -13.77
C SER A 28 -13.42 2.33 -12.48
N SER A 29 -13.61 1.56 -11.39
CA SER A 29 -13.20 1.92 -10.05
C SER A 29 -12.32 0.86 -9.37
N MET A 30 -11.47 1.28 -8.44
CA MET A 30 -10.59 0.38 -7.70
C MET A 30 -11.35 -0.67 -6.86
N PRO A 31 -12.43 -0.34 -6.13
CA PRO A 31 -13.18 -1.35 -5.36
C PRO A 31 -13.76 -2.46 -6.24
N GLU A 32 -14.27 -2.12 -7.43
CA GLU A 32 -14.80 -3.10 -8.38
C GLU A 32 -13.67 -3.99 -8.95
N ALA A 33 -12.54 -3.38 -9.32
CA ALA A 33 -11.35 -4.12 -9.74
C ALA A 33 -10.91 -5.10 -8.63
N MET A 34 -10.85 -4.65 -7.37
CA MET A 34 -10.49 -5.51 -6.23
C MET A 34 -11.48 -6.63 -5.98
N CYS A 35 -12.79 -6.37 -6.11
CA CYS A 35 -13.81 -7.40 -6.00
C CYS A 35 -13.58 -8.54 -7.01
N HIS A 36 -13.26 -8.18 -8.25
CA HIS A 36 -12.91 -9.16 -9.27
C HIS A 36 -11.64 -9.95 -8.91
N ALA A 37 -10.63 -9.32 -8.29
CA ALA A 37 -9.40 -10.01 -7.87
C ALA A 37 -9.71 -11.11 -6.86
N TYR A 38 -10.59 -10.84 -5.90
CA TYR A 38 -11.04 -11.80 -4.90
C TYR A 38 -11.88 -12.95 -5.49
N ILE A 39 -12.58 -12.71 -6.59
CA ILE A 39 -13.30 -13.78 -7.32
C ILE A 39 -12.31 -14.67 -8.09
N LEU A 40 -11.32 -14.09 -8.77
CA LEU A 40 -10.35 -14.84 -9.58
C LEU A 40 -9.34 -15.63 -8.75
N GLY A 41 -8.96 -15.13 -7.56
CA GLY A 41 -7.96 -15.76 -6.71
C GLY A 41 -8.24 -17.26 -6.46
N PRO A 42 -9.42 -17.61 -5.90
CA PRO A 42 -9.81 -18.99 -5.68
C PRO A 42 -9.88 -19.83 -6.97
N LEU A 43 -10.34 -19.26 -8.08
CA LEU A 43 -10.47 -19.95 -9.36
C LEU A 43 -9.12 -20.31 -10.00
N THR A 44 -8.09 -19.53 -9.69
CA THR A 44 -6.74 -19.68 -10.26
C THR A 44 -5.74 -20.26 -9.26
N VAL A 45 -6.19 -20.59 -8.04
CA VAL A 45 -5.33 -21.03 -6.91
C VAL A 45 -4.25 -19.98 -6.59
N ALA A 46 -4.58 -18.70 -6.79
CA ALA A 46 -3.69 -17.58 -6.55
C ALA A 46 -3.93 -16.99 -5.15
N THR A 47 -2.85 -16.57 -4.50
CA THR A 47 -2.93 -15.76 -3.29
C THR A 47 -3.21 -14.31 -3.67
N VAL A 48 -4.35 -13.79 -3.23
CA VAL A 48 -4.70 -12.38 -3.44
C VAL A 48 -4.01 -11.54 -2.37
N ILE A 49 -3.06 -10.71 -2.79
CA ILE A 49 -2.41 -9.73 -1.91
C ILE A 49 -3.22 -8.43 -1.96
N PRO A 50 -3.81 -7.96 -0.85
CA PRO A 50 -4.54 -6.71 -0.85
C PRO A 50 -3.59 -5.52 -1.02
N PRO A 51 -4.05 -4.36 -1.51
CA PRO A 51 -3.21 -3.17 -1.62
C PRO A 51 -2.97 -2.46 -0.27
N SER A 52 -3.85 -2.70 0.71
CA SER A 52 -3.84 -2.10 2.03
C SER A 52 -4.56 -3.02 3.02
N ASP A 53 -4.62 -2.65 4.30
CA ASP A 53 -5.41 -3.35 5.33
C ASP A 53 -4.98 -4.81 5.57
N HIS A 54 -3.67 -5.03 5.64
CA HIS A 54 -3.06 -6.30 6.04
C HIS A 54 -1.84 -6.01 6.92
N ALA A 55 -1.68 -6.74 8.01
CA ALA A 55 -0.64 -6.47 9.02
C ALA A 55 0.77 -6.42 8.41
N SER A 56 1.12 -7.35 7.52
CA SER A 56 2.41 -7.36 6.84
C SER A 56 2.63 -6.17 5.90
N ILE A 57 1.56 -5.63 5.31
CA ILE A 57 1.65 -4.43 4.45
C ILE A 57 1.87 -3.20 5.32
N ALA A 58 1.12 -3.07 6.42
CA ALA A 58 1.30 -1.99 7.38
C ALA A 58 2.72 -1.99 7.98
N ALA A 59 3.21 -3.15 8.39
CA ALA A 59 4.57 -3.31 8.92
C ALA A 59 5.64 -2.98 7.87
N GLY A 60 5.45 -3.41 6.62
CA GLY A 60 6.37 -3.10 5.51
C GLY A 60 6.41 -1.61 5.17
N LEU A 61 5.26 -0.93 5.14
CA LEU A 61 5.21 0.53 5.00
C LEU A 61 5.85 1.25 6.20
N GLY A 62 5.84 0.59 7.36
CA GLY A 62 6.50 0.99 8.60
C GLY A 62 7.99 1.31 8.46
N THR A 63 8.69 0.61 7.55
CA THR A 63 10.16 0.67 7.48
C THR A 63 10.67 2.03 7.06
N ALA A 64 9.95 2.75 6.20
CA ALA A 64 10.37 4.07 5.73
C ALA A 64 10.50 5.09 6.87
N ALA A 65 9.66 4.99 7.91
CA ALA A 65 9.79 5.87 9.07
C ALA A 65 10.91 5.41 10.01
N LEU A 66 11.14 4.10 10.16
CA LEU A 66 12.30 3.60 10.91
C LEU A 66 13.60 4.08 10.26
N GLU A 67 13.68 4.02 8.93
CA GLU A 67 14.80 4.56 8.16
C GLU A 67 14.98 6.06 8.39
N LEU A 68 13.89 6.83 8.38
CA LEU A 68 13.90 8.27 8.61
C LEU A 68 14.35 8.63 10.05
N LEU A 69 13.91 7.88 11.07
CA LEU A 69 14.38 8.08 12.44
C LEU A 69 15.88 7.78 12.58
N HIS A 70 16.35 6.66 12.01
CA HIS A 70 17.78 6.35 11.99
C HIS A 70 18.59 7.42 11.27
N GLN A 71 18.09 7.98 10.16
CA GLN A 71 18.79 9.06 9.45
C GLN A 71 18.90 10.34 10.27
N LEU A 72 17.94 10.65 11.14
CA LEU A 72 18.00 11.79 12.05
C LEU A 72 19.00 11.56 13.18
N ASP A 73 19.00 10.35 13.75
CA ASP A 73 19.95 9.95 14.79
C ASP A 73 21.40 10.02 14.25
N GLU A 74 21.66 9.48 13.07
CA GLU A 74 22.98 9.50 12.42
C GLU A 74 23.43 10.92 12.03
N ALA A 75 22.49 11.82 11.74
CA ALA A 75 22.78 13.22 11.41
C ALA A 75 22.93 14.11 12.66
N GLU A 76 22.79 13.55 13.88
CA GLU A 76 22.73 14.30 15.15
C GLU A 76 21.67 15.42 15.14
N GLU A 77 20.59 15.23 14.38
CA GLU A 77 19.50 16.18 14.24
C GLU A 77 18.53 16.09 15.43
N GLN A 78 17.78 17.16 15.67
CA GLN A 78 16.76 17.16 16.72
C GLN A 78 15.63 16.17 16.38
N PRO A 79 15.00 15.56 17.41
CA PRO A 79 13.88 14.65 17.20
C PRO A 79 12.70 15.38 16.53
N LEU A 80 11.93 14.65 15.72
CA LEU A 80 10.77 15.21 15.04
C LEU A 80 9.64 15.51 16.02
N ASP A 81 9.11 16.73 15.96
CA ASP A 81 7.89 17.11 16.67
C ASP A 81 6.64 16.48 16.03
N ALA A 82 6.63 16.34 14.70
CA ALA A 82 5.50 15.79 13.96
C ALA A 82 5.91 15.23 12.57
N LEU A 83 5.22 14.18 12.14
CA LEU A 83 5.33 13.62 10.78
C LEU A 83 3.98 13.63 10.09
N LEU A 84 3.90 14.28 8.92
CA LEU A 84 2.69 14.34 8.11
C LEU A 84 2.70 13.21 7.07
N ILE A 85 1.81 12.23 7.24
CA ILE A 85 1.67 11.09 6.33
C ILE A 85 0.42 11.28 5.47
N PRO A 86 0.52 11.21 4.12
CA PRO A 86 -0.66 11.26 3.26
C PRO A 86 -1.54 10.03 3.51
N SER A 87 -2.75 10.25 4.00
CA SER A 87 -3.76 9.21 4.13
C SER A 87 -4.50 9.06 2.80
N SER A 88 -4.25 7.98 2.06
CA SER A 88 -5.11 7.61 0.94
C SER A 88 -6.44 7.12 1.51
N GLY A 89 -7.49 7.94 1.37
CA GLY A 89 -8.86 7.56 1.72
C GLY A 89 -9.41 6.53 0.73
N GLY A 90 -9.02 5.26 0.88
CA GLY A 90 -9.79 4.15 0.33
C GLY A 90 -11.12 4.06 1.08
N GLY A 91 -12.23 4.07 0.35
CA GLY A 91 -13.57 3.97 0.94
C GLY A 91 -13.69 2.78 1.90
N GLY A 92 -13.73 3.09 3.20
CA GLY A 92 -13.74 2.14 4.30
C GLY A 92 -13.09 2.80 5.51
N ARG A 93 -13.86 3.07 6.56
CA ARG A 93 -13.51 3.94 7.70
C ARG A 93 -12.39 3.38 8.61
N GLU A 94 -11.59 2.40 8.18
CA GLU A 94 -10.77 1.56 9.06
C GLU A 94 -9.24 1.76 8.94
N SER A 95 -8.74 2.31 7.82
CA SER A 95 -7.29 2.51 7.66
C SER A 95 -6.72 3.63 8.55
N ALA A 96 -7.55 4.63 8.88
CA ALA A 96 -7.11 5.77 9.69
C ALA A 96 -6.94 5.42 11.18
N SER A 97 -7.67 4.43 11.72
CA SER A 97 -7.53 4.00 13.12
C SER A 97 -6.42 2.96 13.27
N SER A 98 -6.36 1.96 12.39
CA SER A 98 -5.38 0.87 12.50
C SER A 98 -3.93 1.34 12.26
N GLY A 99 -3.72 2.25 11.30
CA GLY A 99 -2.42 2.86 11.05
C GLY A 99 -1.91 3.64 12.27
N ARG A 100 -2.70 4.58 12.81
CA ARG A 100 -2.30 5.36 13.98
C ARG A 100 -1.91 4.49 15.17
N ASP A 101 -2.65 3.42 15.43
CA ASP A 101 -2.41 2.57 16.60
C ASP A 101 -1.14 1.71 16.46
N CYS A 102 -0.81 1.25 15.25
CA CYS A 102 0.47 0.58 14.98
C CYS A 102 1.66 1.54 15.03
N TRP A 103 1.49 2.78 14.54
CA TRP A 103 2.55 3.79 14.52
C TRP A 103 2.85 4.36 15.91
N LEU A 104 1.83 4.71 16.69
CA LEU A 104 2.00 5.25 18.05
C LEU A 104 2.67 4.25 19.00
N ARG A 105 2.51 2.95 18.77
CA ARG A 105 3.17 1.88 19.55
C ARG A 105 4.61 1.59 19.13
N ALA A 106 5.02 1.96 17.93
CA ALA A 106 6.41 1.78 17.48
C ALA A 106 7.34 2.89 18.00
N CYS A 107 6.78 4.05 18.38
CA CYS A 107 7.53 5.22 18.85
C CYS A 107 7.58 5.38 20.39
N VAL A 108 7.07 4.42 21.18
CA VAL A 108 7.09 4.45 22.66
C VAL A 108 7.71 3.19 23.23
#